data_AF-A0A7G8BE67-F1
#
_entry.id   AF-A0A7G8BE67-F1
#
_cell.length_a   1.000
_cell.length_b   1.000
_cell.length_c   1.000
_cell.angle_alpha   90.00
_cell.angle_beta   90.00
_cell.angle_gamma   90.00
#
_symmetry.space_group_name_H-M   'P 1'
#
loop_
_entity.id
_entity.type
_entity.pdbx_description
1 polymer ?
#
loop_
_entity_poly.entity_id
_entity_poly.type
_entity_poly.pdbx_seq_one_letter_code
_entity_poly.pdbx_strand_id
1 'polypeptide(L)'
;MEEFGGVLDEEEIVERVAEALQASGLDASSQDTGGDIYCVVLPTQVGGEIVWGTADVNWGATVTDESGEIVSSISTTCPSESQDIETISEVIRSRSIEAGAASL
;
A
#
# COMPACT_ATOMS: atom_id res chain seq x y z
N MET A 1 -7.76 34.08 -4.02
CA MET A 1 -8.53 32.82 -4.10
C MET A 1 -7.90 32.08 -5.25
N GLU A 2 -6.82 31.37 -4.94
CA GLU A 2 -6.09 30.53 -5.89
C GLU A 2 -6.37 29.10 -5.43
N GLU A 3 -7.08 28.36 -6.27
CA GLU A 3 -7.55 27.02 -6.02
C GLU A 3 -6.34 26.08 -5.93
N PHE A 4 -5.88 25.78 -4.71
CA PHE A 4 -5.00 24.64 -4.46
C PHE A 4 -5.82 23.34 -4.62
N GLY A 5 -6.15 23.01 -5.87
CA GLY A 5 -6.42 21.63 -6.28
C GLY A 5 -5.10 21.01 -6.69
N GLY A 6 -4.16 20.91 -5.74
CA GLY A 6 -2.84 20.33 -5.98
C GLY A 6 -2.99 18.84 -6.22
N VAL A 7 -2.43 18.36 -7.33
CA VAL A 7 -2.20 16.92 -7.55
C VAL A 7 -1.36 16.44 -6.36
N LEU A 8 -1.81 15.42 -5.64
CA LEU A 8 -1.03 14.86 -4.54
C LEU A 8 0.23 14.22 -5.13
N ASP A 9 1.38 14.47 -4.49
CA ASP A 9 2.62 13.76 -4.82
C ASP A 9 2.56 12.31 -4.31
N GLU A 10 3.40 11.42 -4.85
CA GLU A 10 3.36 9.99 -4.53
C GLU A 10 3.56 9.70 -3.03
N GLU A 11 4.45 10.45 -2.37
CA GLU A 11 4.65 10.41 -0.91
C GLU A 11 3.33 10.64 -0.15
N GLU A 12 2.59 11.70 -0.52
CA GLU A 12 1.34 12.05 0.14
C GLU A 12 0.25 11.01 -0.16
N ILE A 13 0.18 10.47 -1.38
CA ILE A 13 -0.75 9.38 -1.70
C ILE A 13 -0.46 8.15 -0.83
N VAL A 14 0.79 7.72 -0.76
CA VAL A 14 1.21 6.54 0.02
C VAL A 14 0.95 6.74 1.51
N GLU A 15 1.25 7.92 2.06
CA GLU A 15 0.97 8.28 3.45
C GLU A 15 -0.53 8.20 3.75
N ARG A 16 -1.37 8.84 2.93
CA ARG A 16 -2.83 8.86 3.12
C ARG A 16 -3.45 7.47 2.99
N VAL A 17 -2.93 6.65 2.07
CA VAL A 17 -3.35 5.25 1.94
C VAL A 17 -3.00 4.46 3.19
N ALA A 18 -1.78 4.61 3.72
CA ALA A 18 -1.38 3.95 4.96
C ALA A 18 -2.25 4.38 6.15
N GLU A 19 -2.57 5.67 6.27
CA GLU A 19 -3.51 6.18 7.29
C GLU A 19 -4.92 5.60 7.14
N ALA A 20 -5.44 5.52 5.91
CA ALA A 20 -6.77 4.94 5.64
C ALA A 20 -6.83 3.43 5.98
N LEU A 21 -5.75 2.69 5.71
CA LEU A 21 -5.62 1.28 6.07
C LEU A 21 -5.55 1.10 7.60
N GLN A 22 -4.81 1.97 8.30
CA GLN A 22 -4.79 2.02 9.77
C GLN A 22 -6.17 2.30 10.37
N ALA A 23 -6.88 3.29 9.84
CA ALA A 23 -8.25 3.59 10.25
C ALA A 23 -9.21 2.40 10.01
N SER A 24 -8.88 1.54 9.05
CA SER A 24 -9.61 0.31 8.72
C SER A 24 -9.17 -0.93 9.52
N GLY A 25 -8.24 -0.77 10.46
CA GLY A 25 -7.78 -1.82 11.38
C GLY A 25 -6.59 -2.65 10.91
N LEU A 26 -5.87 -2.21 9.87
CA LEU A 26 -4.62 -2.84 9.42
C LEU A 26 -3.40 -2.12 10.01
N ASP A 27 -2.34 -2.85 10.33
CA ASP A 27 -1.08 -2.25 10.81
C ASP A 27 -0.24 -1.72 9.63
N ALA A 28 -0.77 -0.75 8.90
CA ALA A 28 -0.13 -0.21 7.70
C ALA A 28 0.77 0.99 8.02
N SER A 29 1.89 1.12 7.31
CA SER A 29 2.81 2.26 7.42
C SER A 29 3.35 2.66 6.05
N SER A 30 3.61 3.95 5.84
CA SER A 30 4.35 4.43 4.68
C SER A 30 5.85 4.29 4.94
N GLN A 31 6.61 3.92 3.90
CA GLN A 31 8.05 3.76 3.95
C GLN A 31 8.69 4.33 2.68
N ASP A 32 9.72 5.17 2.86
CA ASP A 32 10.65 5.57 1.81
C ASP A 32 11.71 4.47 1.63
N THR A 33 11.75 3.86 0.45
CA THR A 33 12.73 2.83 0.11
C THR A 33 14.00 3.42 -0.53
N GLY A 34 14.05 4.75 -0.67
CA GLY A 34 15.14 5.51 -1.27
C GLY A 34 14.98 5.65 -2.78
N GLY A 35 15.49 6.76 -3.31
CA GLY A 35 15.36 7.09 -4.73
C GLY A 35 13.96 7.57 -5.12
N ASP A 36 13.26 8.23 -4.19
CA ASP A 36 11.93 8.79 -4.36
C ASP A 36 10.85 7.72 -4.60
N ILE A 37 11.06 6.51 -4.05
CA ILE A 37 10.13 5.39 -4.15
C ILE A 37 9.45 5.17 -2.81
N TYR A 38 8.15 5.43 -2.78
CA TYR A 38 7.32 5.33 -1.58
C TYR A 38 6.46 4.07 -1.63
N CYS A 39 6.40 3.35 -0.51
CA CYS A 39 5.67 2.10 -0.39
C CYS A 39 4.79 2.09 0.86
N VAL A 40 3.69 1.31 0.82
CA VAL A 40 2.90 0.97 2.01
C VAL A 40 3.30 -0.42 2.47
N VAL A 41 3.75 -0.53 3.71
CA VAL A 41 4.17 -1.78 4.35
C VAL A 41 3.11 -2.23 5.33
N LEU A 42 2.74 -3.51 5.26
CA LEU A 42 1.82 -4.17 6.20
C LEU A 42 2.44 -5.47 6.71
N PRO A 43 2.60 -5.69 8.02
CA PRO A 43 3.04 -6.97 8.53
C PRO A 43 1.97 -8.05 8.31
N THR A 44 2.38 -9.29 8.10
CA THR A 44 1.47 -10.44 8.07
C THR A 44 1.34 -11.07 9.45
N GLN A 45 0.23 -11.77 9.69
CA GLN A 45 0.00 -12.45 10.97
C GLN A 45 0.90 -13.67 11.19
N VAL A 46 1.48 -14.23 10.13
CA VAL A 46 2.33 -15.41 10.17
C VAL A 46 3.82 -15.07 10.24
N GLY A 47 4.16 -13.78 10.32
CA GLY A 47 5.52 -13.28 10.18
C GLY A 47 5.85 -12.91 8.72
N GLY A 48 6.61 -11.83 8.55
CA GLY A 48 6.88 -11.21 7.25
C GLY A 48 6.01 -9.99 6.97
N GLU A 49 6.03 -9.52 5.73
CA GLU A 49 5.43 -8.24 5.35
C GLU A 49 4.89 -8.24 3.92
N ILE A 50 3.93 -7.35 3.68
CA ILE A 50 3.37 -7.03 2.37
C ILE A 50 3.77 -5.60 2.05
N VAL A 51 4.59 -5.43 1.01
CA VAL A 51 5.09 -4.13 0.58
C VAL A 51 4.37 -3.76 -0.71
N TRP A 52 3.47 -2.80 -0.63
CA TRP A 52 2.75 -2.20 -1.75
C TRP A 52 3.53 -1.02 -2.30
N GLY A 53 3.70 -0.99 -3.62
CA GLY A 53 4.32 0.13 -4.32
C GLY A 53 3.60 0.48 -5.61
N THR A 54 3.94 1.65 -6.12
CA THR A 54 3.42 2.28 -7.34
C THR A 54 4.35 2.13 -8.53
N ALA A 55 5.42 1.34 -8.42
CA ALA A 55 6.50 1.21 -9.42
C ALA A 55 6.06 0.71 -10.82
N ASP A 56 4.78 0.39 -11.01
CA ASP A 56 4.20 -0.07 -12.28
C ASP A 56 2.93 0.73 -12.62
N VAL A 57 2.25 0.40 -13.72
CA VAL A 57 1.00 1.09 -14.15
C VAL A 57 -0.12 0.95 -13.10
N ASN A 58 -0.05 -0.10 -12.29
CA ASN A 58 -1.01 -0.38 -11.24
C ASN A 58 -0.31 -0.59 -9.90
N TRP A 59 -1.05 -0.39 -8.81
CA TRP A 59 -0.60 -0.76 -7.47
C TRP A 59 -0.31 -2.27 -7.43
N GLY A 60 0.91 -2.60 -7.03
CA GLY A 60 1.37 -3.97 -6.86
C GLY A 60 2.03 -4.15 -5.50
N ALA A 61 2.11 -5.39 -5.02
CA ALA A 61 2.79 -5.72 -3.79
C ALA A 61 3.66 -6.96 -3.90
N THR A 62 4.66 -6.99 -3.04
CA THR A 62 5.47 -8.17 -2.75
C THR A 62 5.12 -8.68 -1.37
N VAL A 63 4.94 -9.99 -1.23
CA VAL A 63 4.69 -10.66 0.05
C VAL A 63 5.92 -11.45 0.43
N THR A 64 6.45 -11.18 1.61
CA THR A 64 7.58 -11.89 2.20
C THR A 64 7.17 -12.71 3.41
N ASP A 65 7.92 -13.78 3.69
CA ASP A 65 7.79 -14.54 4.93
C ASP A 65 8.64 -13.94 6.08
N GLU A 66 8.64 -14.57 7.25
CA GLU A 66 9.42 -14.16 8.42
C GLU A 66 10.93 -14.02 8.17
N SER A 67 11.48 -14.79 7.23
CA SER A 67 12.88 -14.74 6.83
C SER A 67 13.17 -13.63 5.82
N GLY A 68 12.15 -12.90 5.37
CA GLY A 68 12.24 -11.87 4.34
C GLY A 68 12.36 -12.42 2.92
N GLU A 69 12.12 -13.71 2.68
CA GLU A 69 12.12 -14.26 1.31
C GLU A 69 10.78 -13.95 0.64
N ILE A 70 10.82 -13.61 -0.64
CA ILE A 70 9.62 -13.33 -1.43
C ILE A 70 8.90 -14.64 -1.70
N VAL A 71 7.71 -14.79 -1.10
CA VAL A 71 6.87 -15.99 -1.27
C VAL A 71 5.72 -15.76 -2.25
N SER A 72 5.33 -14.50 -2.48
CA SER A 72 4.26 -14.16 -3.41
C SER A 72 4.35 -12.73 -3.92
N SER A 73 3.57 -12.43 -4.96
CA SER A 73 3.35 -11.09 -5.47
C SER A 73 1.88 -10.87 -5.79
N ILE A 74 1.42 -9.64 -5.60
CA ILE A 74 0.05 -9.22 -5.79
C ILE A 74 0.06 -8.09 -6.82
N SER A 75 -0.88 -8.13 -7.75
CA SER A 75 -1.13 -7.03 -8.67
C SER A 75 -2.61 -6.67 -8.63
N THR A 76 -2.91 -5.38 -8.72
CA THR A 76 -4.27 -4.86 -8.73
C THR A 76 -4.59 -4.24 -10.08
N THR A 77 -5.87 -3.95 -10.29
CA THR A 77 -6.31 -3.11 -11.41
C THR A 77 -6.38 -1.63 -11.03
N CYS A 78 -5.99 -1.27 -9.80
CA CYS A 78 -6.02 0.12 -9.35
C CYS A 78 -4.84 0.86 -9.98
N PRO A 79 -5.05 1.93 -10.75
CA PRO A 79 -3.94 2.67 -11.36
C PRO A 79 -3.07 3.31 -10.27
N SER A 80 -1.75 3.28 -10.45
CA SER A 80 -0.80 3.91 -9.52
C SER A 80 -0.95 5.43 -9.48
N GLU A 81 -1.34 6.04 -10.60
CA GLU A 81 -1.66 7.47 -10.72
C GLU A 81 -3.01 7.89 -10.12
N SER A 82 -3.78 6.95 -9.55
CA SER A 82 -5.06 7.27 -8.90
C SER A 82 -4.84 8.16 -7.67
N GLN A 83 -5.70 9.14 -7.48
CA GLN A 83 -5.74 9.98 -6.27
C GLN A 83 -6.94 9.66 -5.37
N ASP A 84 -7.76 8.68 -5.75
CA ASP A 84 -8.89 8.21 -4.95
C ASP A 84 -8.41 7.31 -3.81
N ILE A 85 -7.97 7.93 -2.70
CA ILE A 85 -7.42 7.24 -1.52
C ILE A 85 -8.36 6.17 -0.96
N GLU A 86 -9.67 6.43 -0.91
CA GLU A 86 -10.66 5.44 -0.48
C GLU A 86 -10.66 4.21 -1.39
N THR A 87 -10.64 4.41 -2.71
CA THR A 87 -10.61 3.30 -3.68
C THR A 87 -9.30 2.52 -3.58
N ILE A 88 -8.16 3.22 -3.50
CA ILE A 88 -6.84 2.59 -3.39
C ILE A 88 -6.76 1.76 -2.10
N SER A 89 -7.08 2.36 -0.96
CA SER A 89 -7.02 1.70 0.33
C SER A 89 -8.01 0.53 0.44
N GLU A 90 -9.20 0.61 -0.15
CA GLU A 90 -10.14 -0.52 -0.21
C GLU A 90 -9.58 -1.70 -1.00
N VAL A 91 -9.01 -1.44 -2.19
CA VAL A 91 -8.40 -2.47 -3.03
C VAL A 91 -7.21 -3.11 -2.32
N ILE A 92 -6.30 -2.29 -1.77
CA ILE A 92 -5.12 -2.76 -1.03
C ILE A 92 -5.55 -3.56 0.21
N ARG A 93 -6.53 -3.08 0.97
CA ARG A 93 -7.07 -3.77 2.14
C ARG A 93 -7.59 -5.15 1.79
N SER A 94 -8.47 -5.24 0.79
CA SER A 94 -9.06 -6.50 0.36
C SER A 94 -7.97 -7.52 0.02
N ARG A 95 -6.99 -7.10 -0.79
CA ARG A 95 -5.89 -7.97 -1.22
C ARG A 95 -4.93 -8.34 -0.09
N SER A 96 -4.67 -7.41 0.83
CA SER A 96 -3.80 -7.65 1.97
C SER A 96 -4.41 -8.66 2.95
N ILE A 97 -5.73 -8.61 3.15
CA ILE A 97 -6.45 -9.60 3.97
C ILE A 97 -6.40 -10.99 3.31
N GLU A 98 -6.62 -11.08 1.99
CA GLU A 98 -6.48 -12.33 1.24
C GLU A 98 -5.06 -12.92 1.36
N ALA A 99 -4.04 -12.07 1.50
CA ALA A 99 -2.64 -12.44 1.68
C ALA A 99 -2.22 -12.64 3.16
N GLY A 100 -3.12 -12.41 4.13
CA GLY A 100 -2.89 -12.72 5.54
C GLY A 100 -2.46 -11.57 6.44
N ALA A 101 -2.57 -10.31 6.00
CA ALA A 101 -2.26 -9.11 6.81
C ALA A 101 -3.15 -8.97 8.06
N ALA A 102 -4.40 -9.45 8.01
CA ALA A 102 -5.31 -9.45 9.17
C ALA A 102 -6.32 -10.60 9.08
N SER A 103 -6.79 -11.07 10.25
CA SER A 103 -7.93 -11.96 10.37
C SER A 103 -9.15 -11.11 10.72
N LEU A 104 -10.12 -11.01 9.81
CA LEU A 104 -11.46 -10.48 10.10
C LEU A 104 -12.25 -11.44 11.00
#